data_AF-A0A3B8MWC9-F1
#
_entry.id   AF-A0A3B8MWC9-F1
#
_cell.length_a   1.000
_cell.length_b   1.000
_cell.length_c   1.000
_cell.angle_alpha   90.00
_cell.angle_beta   90.00
_cell.angle_gamma   90.00
#
_symmetry.space_group_name_H-M   'P 1'
#
loop_
_entity.id
_entity.type
_entity.pdbx_description
1 polymer ?
#
loop_
_entity_poly.entity_id
_entity_poly.type
_entity_poly.pdbx_seq_one_letter_code
_entity_poly.pdbx_strand_id
1 'polypeptide(L)'
;MGIQADTLEAIYQAMQEKLSGIVPDIELRYKAELAFEINQIKKERGAIILGHNYMEPALFHSVPDVVGDSLELSRKAAETDADPIVFCGVRFMAETAKILNPDKTVLLPAKRAGCSLAESITADDVRELKARFPGVPVVTYINTYADVK
;
A
#
# COMPACT_ATOMS: atom_id res chain seq x y z
N MET A 1 9.10 -9.45 2.05
CA MET A 1 9.90 -8.65 3.01
C MET A 1 10.97 -7.93 2.22
N GLY A 2 11.02 -6.60 2.33
CA GLY A 2 11.96 -5.76 1.57
C GLY A 2 13.42 -6.17 1.81
N ILE A 3 14.26 -5.96 0.80
CA ILE A 3 15.67 -6.36 0.87
C ILE A 3 16.39 -5.42 1.85
N GLN A 4 16.79 -5.95 3.01
CA GLN A 4 17.66 -5.25 3.96
C GLN A 4 19.11 -5.41 3.50
N ALA A 5 19.47 -4.68 2.45
CA ALA A 5 20.84 -4.62 1.96
C ALA A 5 21.33 -3.17 1.96
N ASP A 6 22.59 -2.98 2.35
CA ASP A 6 23.21 -1.67 2.46
C ASP A 6 24.01 -1.28 1.20
N THR A 7 23.98 -2.10 0.15
CA THR A 7 24.63 -1.81 -1.13
C THR A 7 23.69 -2.05 -2.31
N LEU A 8 23.88 -1.27 -3.37
CA LEU A 8 23.16 -1.42 -4.63
C LEU A 8 23.32 -2.84 -5.21
N GLU A 9 24.54 -3.36 -5.20
CA GLU A 9 24.83 -4.69 -5.75
C GLU A 9 24.05 -5.78 -5.00
N ALA A 10 23.98 -5.71 -3.67
CA ALA A 10 23.23 -6.69 -2.89
C ALA A 10 21.71 -6.61 -3.13
N ILE A 11 21.16 -5.41 -3.37
CA ILE A 11 19.75 -5.26 -3.80
C ILE A 11 19.55 -5.88 -5.18
N TYR A 12 20.42 -5.57 -6.14
CA TYR A 12 20.35 -6.13 -7.49
C TYR A 12 20.41 -7.65 -7.47
N GLN A 13 21.36 -8.26 -6.75
CA GLN A 13 21.50 -9.71 -6.64
C GLN A 13 20.24 -10.37 -6.05
N ALA A 14 19.69 -9.81 -4.97
CA ALA A 14 18.48 -10.33 -4.35
C ALA A 14 17.22 -10.17 -5.24
N MET A 15 17.17 -9.12 -6.08
CA MET A 15 16.13 -8.97 -7.09
C MET A 15 16.34 -9.97 -8.23
N GLN A 16 17.57 -10.16 -8.71
CA GLN A 16 17.92 -11.08 -9.77
C GLN A 16 17.57 -12.54 -9.41
N GLU A 17 17.86 -12.96 -8.18
CA GLU A 17 17.50 -14.29 -7.67
C GLU A 17 16.00 -14.59 -7.82
N LYS A 18 15.14 -13.57 -7.60
CA LYS A 18 13.69 -13.73 -7.61
C LYS A 18 13.04 -13.44 -8.96
N LEU A 19 13.66 -12.59 -9.79
CA LEU A 19 12.99 -11.96 -10.92
C LEU A 19 13.69 -12.15 -12.28
N SER A 20 14.85 -12.80 -12.35
CA SER A 20 15.62 -12.97 -13.60
C SER A 20 14.86 -13.64 -14.76
N GLY A 21 13.82 -14.44 -14.46
CA GLY A 21 12.95 -15.05 -15.47
C GLY A 21 11.66 -14.28 -15.79
N ILE A 22 11.42 -13.15 -15.12
CA ILE A 22 10.18 -12.37 -15.20
C ILE A 22 10.45 -10.95 -15.72
N VAL A 23 11.55 -10.35 -15.24
CA VAL A 23 11.92 -8.96 -15.53
C VAL A 23 13.29 -8.96 -16.25
N PRO A 24 13.43 -8.28 -17.40
CA PRO A 24 14.70 -8.19 -18.11
C PRO A 24 15.84 -7.61 -17.24
N ASP A 25 17.07 -8.08 -17.43
CA ASP A 25 18.23 -7.68 -16.61
C ASP A 25 18.43 -6.16 -16.58
N ILE A 26 18.27 -5.49 -17.72
CA ILE A 26 18.41 -4.04 -17.81
C ILE A 26 17.37 -3.30 -16.96
N GLU A 27 16.14 -3.81 -16.90
CA GLU A 27 15.08 -3.25 -16.06
C GLU A 27 15.34 -3.56 -14.58
N LEU A 28 15.87 -4.75 -14.26
CA LEU A 28 16.27 -5.09 -12.89
C LEU A 28 17.37 -4.18 -12.35
N ARG A 29 18.39 -3.87 -13.15
CA ARG A 29 19.47 -2.94 -12.75
C ARG A 29 18.92 -1.56 -12.43
N TYR A 30 18.14 -1.00 -13.34
CA TYR A 30 17.51 0.30 -13.14
C TYR A 30 16.59 0.33 -11.91
N LYS A 31 15.77 -0.70 -11.72
CA LYS A 31 14.89 -0.77 -10.55
C LYS A 31 15.62 -1.03 -9.24
N ALA A 32 16.75 -1.72 -9.27
CA ALA A 32 17.61 -1.89 -8.10
C ALA A 32 18.20 -0.55 -7.63
N GLU A 33 18.58 0.33 -8.55
CA GLU A 33 19.01 1.71 -8.23
C GLU A 33 17.89 2.48 -7.51
N LEU A 34 16.68 2.48 -8.09
CA LEU A 34 15.53 3.12 -7.45
C LEU A 34 15.19 2.52 -6.09
N ALA A 35 15.18 1.19 -5.98
CA ALA A 35 14.90 0.50 -4.72
C ALA A 35 15.95 0.82 -3.65
N PHE A 36 17.22 0.94 -4.04
CA PHE A 36 18.30 1.36 -3.16
C PHE A 36 18.04 2.77 -2.62
N GLU A 37 17.80 3.74 -3.49
CA GLU A 37 17.51 5.13 -3.10
C GLU A 37 16.27 5.23 -2.19
N ILE A 38 15.18 4.56 -2.57
CA ILE A 38 13.94 4.54 -1.77
C ILE A 38 14.20 3.95 -0.38
N ASN A 39 14.99 2.86 -0.28
CA ASN A 39 15.30 2.23 1.00
C ASN A 39 16.18 3.13 1.89
N GLN A 40 17.08 3.94 1.32
CA GLN A 40 17.84 4.93 2.09
C GLN A 40 16.92 6.03 2.62
N ILE A 41 16.10 6.63 1.75
CA ILE A 41 15.17 7.70 2.14
C ILE A 41 14.16 7.19 3.18
N LYS A 42 13.67 5.95 3.03
CA LYS A 42 12.78 5.30 4.00
C LYS A 42 13.40 5.27 5.40
N LYS A 43 14.67 4.83 5.51
CA LYS A 43 15.42 4.80 6.77
C LYS A 43 15.62 6.21 7.33
N GLU A 44 16.06 7.16 6.51
CA GLU A 44 16.30 8.56 6.91
C GLU A 44 15.03 9.25 7.44
N ARG A 45 13.88 8.93 6.84
CA ARG A 45 12.59 9.51 7.21
C ARG A 45 11.91 8.78 8.36
N GLY A 46 12.44 7.65 8.83
CA GLY A 46 11.74 6.78 9.78
C GLY A 46 10.39 6.28 9.24
N ALA A 47 10.27 6.17 7.92
CA ALA A 47 9.03 5.81 7.26
C ALA A 47 8.82 4.30 7.25
N ILE A 48 7.56 3.87 7.22
CA ILE A 48 7.17 2.50 6.90
C ILE A 48 6.49 2.45 5.54
N ILE A 49 6.84 1.46 4.72
CA ILE A 49 6.23 1.24 3.41
C ILE A 49 5.43 -0.05 3.44
N LEU A 50 4.12 0.07 3.19
CA LEU A 50 3.17 -1.03 3.11
C LEU A 50 2.88 -1.35 1.64
N GLY A 51 2.99 -2.61 1.22
CA GLY A 51 2.81 -3.04 -0.17
C GLY A 51 1.71 -4.07 -0.34
N HIS A 52 0.67 -3.76 -1.12
CA HIS A 52 -0.37 -4.73 -1.44
C HIS A 52 0.17 -5.88 -2.32
N ASN A 53 -0.43 -7.06 -2.20
CA ASN A 53 -0.09 -8.26 -2.98
C ASN A 53 -0.15 -8.09 -4.50
N TYR A 54 -0.83 -7.06 -5.01
CA TYR A 54 -0.93 -6.77 -6.44
C TYR A 54 0.12 -5.78 -6.93
N MET A 55 1.10 -5.45 -6.10
CA MET A 55 2.16 -4.56 -6.52
C MET A 55 3.07 -5.23 -7.54
N GLU A 56 3.63 -4.39 -8.40
CA GLU A 56 4.58 -4.81 -9.43
C GLU A 56 5.74 -5.60 -8.79
N PRO A 57 6.19 -6.73 -9.39
CA PRO A 57 7.08 -7.67 -8.72
C PRO A 57 8.38 -7.05 -8.19
N ALA A 58 9.01 -6.14 -8.94
CA ALA A 58 10.23 -5.49 -8.51
C ALA A 58 9.99 -4.64 -7.25
N LEU A 59 8.94 -3.81 -7.23
CA LEU A 59 8.55 -3.08 -6.01
C LEU A 59 8.23 -4.05 -4.87
N PHE A 60 7.37 -5.04 -5.11
CA PHE A 60 6.89 -5.98 -4.10
C PHE A 60 8.02 -6.71 -3.37
N HIS A 61 9.09 -7.07 -4.09
CA HIS A 61 10.20 -7.82 -3.52
C HIS A 61 11.35 -6.97 -2.97
N SER A 62 11.39 -5.65 -3.22
CA SER A 62 12.56 -4.82 -2.90
C SER A 62 12.32 -3.71 -1.88
N VAL A 63 11.11 -3.12 -1.83
CA VAL A 63 10.87 -1.86 -1.10
C VAL A 63 9.98 -2.02 0.16
N PRO A 64 8.80 -2.65 0.12
CA PRO A 64 7.89 -2.68 1.27
C PRO A 64 8.47 -3.41 2.49
N ASP A 65 8.27 -2.83 3.67
CA ASP A 65 8.59 -3.48 4.94
C ASP A 65 7.58 -4.57 5.26
N VAL A 66 6.31 -4.28 4.95
CA VAL A 66 5.18 -5.19 5.13
C VAL A 66 4.50 -5.39 3.80
N VAL A 67 4.21 -6.65 3.49
CA VAL A 67 3.40 -7.04 2.33
C VAL A 67 2.19 -7.83 2.81
N GLY A 68 1.04 -7.67 2.16
CA GLY A 68 -0.17 -8.37 2.56
C GLY A 68 -1.42 -7.98 1.78
N ASP A 69 -2.55 -8.53 2.21
CA ASP A 69 -3.86 -8.12 1.71
C ASP A 69 -4.37 -6.83 2.39
N SER A 70 -5.56 -6.38 1.99
CA SER A 70 -6.14 -5.13 2.50
C SER A 70 -6.34 -5.12 4.02
N LEU A 71 -6.74 -6.26 4.61
CA LEU A 71 -7.05 -6.36 6.03
C LEU A 71 -5.76 -6.42 6.86
N GLU A 72 -4.81 -7.24 6.43
CA GLU A 72 -3.51 -7.36 7.07
C GLU A 72 -2.77 -6.02 7.09
N LEU A 73 -2.71 -5.33 5.95
CA LEU A 73 -2.04 -4.04 5.86
C LEU A 73 -2.72 -2.97 6.72
N SER A 74 -4.05 -2.99 6.82
CA SER A 74 -4.79 -2.06 7.69
C SER A 74 -4.47 -2.30 9.17
N ARG A 75 -4.36 -3.56 9.60
CA ARG A 75 -3.93 -3.90 10.97
C ARG A 75 -2.49 -3.46 11.23
N LYS A 76 -1.59 -3.72 10.30
CA LYS A 76 -0.17 -3.33 10.41
C LYS A 76 0.01 -1.81 10.43
N ALA A 77 -0.79 -1.08 9.67
CA ALA A 77 -0.83 0.38 9.73
C ALA A 77 -1.25 0.88 11.12
N ALA A 78 -2.19 0.22 11.81
CA ALA A 78 -2.62 0.63 13.15
C ALA A 78 -1.61 0.27 14.26
N GLU A 79 -0.79 -0.77 14.05
CA GLU A 79 0.20 -1.26 15.03
C GLU A 79 1.56 -0.54 14.98
N THR A 80 1.87 0.18 13.90
CA THR A 80 3.20 0.79 13.70
C THR A 80 3.35 2.10 14.45
N ASP A 81 4.54 2.42 14.94
CA ASP A 81 4.88 3.76 15.47
C ASP A 81 5.56 4.67 14.42
N ALA A 82 5.80 4.15 13.21
CA ALA A 82 6.48 4.89 12.14
C ALA A 82 5.59 5.99 11.54
N ASP A 83 6.20 7.13 11.21
CA ASP A 83 5.59 8.29 10.54
C ASP A 83 6.64 8.94 9.64
N PRO A 84 6.46 8.99 8.30
CA PRO A 84 5.23 8.70 7.56
C PRO A 84 4.98 7.23 7.21
N ILE A 85 3.71 6.90 6.97
CA ILE A 85 3.26 5.64 6.37
C ILE A 85 3.10 5.86 4.86
N VAL A 86 3.86 5.14 4.03
CA VAL A 86 3.68 5.11 2.58
C VAL A 86 2.89 3.87 2.19
N PHE A 87 1.72 4.07 1.60
CA PHE A 87 0.82 2.99 1.24
C PHE A 87 0.88 2.70 -0.27
N CYS A 88 1.65 1.68 -0.66
CA CYS A 88 1.71 1.16 -2.02
C CYS A 88 0.50 0.26 -2.28
N GLY A 89 -0.60 0.89 -2.68
CA GLY A 89 -1.89 0.25 -2.97
C GLY A 89 -2.85 1.23 -3.65
N VAL A 90 -4.14 1.14 -3.30
CA VAL A 90 -5.20 2.03 -3.83
C VAL A 90 -5.77 2.94 -2.76
N ARG A 91 -6.47 3.99 -3.19
CA ARG A 91 -6.97 5.11 -2.37
C ARG A 91 -7.71 4.66 -1.11
N PHE A 92 -8.67 3.74 -1.22
CA PHE A 92 -9.44 3.32 -0.04
C PHE A 92 -8.58 2.66 1.04
N MET A 93 -7.47 2.00 0.65
CA MET A 93 -6.55 1.38 1.61
C MET A 93 -5.76 2.45 2.35
N ALA A 94 -5.24 3.45 1.63
CA ALA A 94 -4.57 4.60 2.21
C ALA A 94 -5.51 5.43 3.12
N GLU A 95 -6.76 5.63 2.69
CA GLU A 95 -7.79 6.26 3.52
C GLU A 95 -8.06 5.45 4.79
N THR A 96 -8.17 4.13 4.69
CA THR A 96 -8.34 3.25 5.86
C THR A 96 -7.15 3.36 6.82
N ALA A 97 -5.92 3.38 6.30
CA ALA A 97 -4.72 3.59 7.12
C ALA A 97 -4.74 4.97 7.81
N LYS A 98 -5.23 6.02 7.13
CA LYS A 98 -5.37 7.36 7.71
C LYS A 98 -6.48 7.45 8.76
N ILE A 99 -7.60 6.76 8.56
CA ILE A 99 -8.68 6.65 9.56
C ILE A 99 -8.15 6.00 10.84
N LEU A 100 -7.34 4.95 10.72
CA LEU A 100 -6.75 4.24 11.85
C LEU A 100 -5.57 5.01 12.50
N ASN A 101 -4.96 5.95 11.78
CA ASN A 101 -3.84 6.76 12.23
C ASN A 101 -4.10 8.25 11.99
N PRO A 102 -5.05 8.86 12.71
CA PRO A 102 -5.50 10.23 12.44
C PRO A 102 -4.37 11.27 12.56
N ASP A 103 -3.39 11.02 13.42
CA ASP A 103 -2.29 11.97 13.68
C ASP A 103 -1.04 11.75 12.81
N LYS A 104 -0.92 10.58 12.14
CA LYS A 104 0.25 10.27 11.29
C LYS A 104 0.08 10.73 9.86
N THR A 105 1.17 10.97 9.16
CA THR A 105 1.13 11.26 7.72
C THR A 105 1.00 9.96 6.94
N VAL A 106 -0.04 9.85 6.10
CA VAL A 106 -0.24 8.72 5.18
C VAL A 106 -0.10 9.20 3.74
N LEU A 107 0.83 8.61 2.99
CA LEU A 107 1.15 8.98 1.63
C LEU A 107 0.74 7.87 0.65
N LEU A 108 0.00 8.24 -0.39
CA LEU A 108 -0.29 7.38 -1.54
C LEU A 108 0.63 7.82 -2.70
N PRO A 109 1.57 6.99 -3.18
CA PRO A 109 2.60 7.38 -4.14
C PRO A 109 2.07 7.56 -5.58
N ALA A 110 0.75 7.51 -5.80
CA ALA A 110 0.10 7.62 -7.10
C ALA A 110 -0.99 8.69 -7.07
N LYS A 111 -0.97 9.61 -8.06
CA LYS A 111 -2.02 10.63 -8.23
C LYS A 111 -3.38 10.03 -8.57
N ARG A 112 -3.40 8.87 -9.23
CA ARG A 112 -4.59 8.11 -9.60
C ARG A 112 -4.38 6.65 -9.25
N ALA A 113 -4.93 6.21 -8.13
CA ALA A 113 -4.99 4.81 -7.73
C ALA A 113 -6.38 4.53 -7.13
N GLY A 114 -7.41 4.62 -7.98
CA GLY A 114 -8.80 4.34 -7.59
C GLY A 114 -9.10 2.84 -7.58
N CYS A 115 -10.34 2.50 -7.22
CA CYS A 115 -10.88 1.16 -7.34
C CYS A 115 -12.29 1.26 -7.91
N SER A 116 -12.50 0.69 -9.10
CA SER A 116 -13.80 0.73 -9.78
C SER A 116 -14.93 0.12 -8.94
N LEU A 117 -14.61 -0.88 -8.11
CA LEU A 117 -15.56 -1.45 -7.16
C LEU A 117 -15.87 -0.49 -6.00
N ALA A 118 -14.89 0.26 -5.50
CA ALA A 118 -15.14 1.25 -4.45
C ALA A 118 -15.93 2.45 -4.98
N GLU A 119 -15.78 2.77 -6.26
CA GLU A 119 -16.53 3.83 -6.96
C GLU A 119 -18.00 3.48 -7.22
N SER A 120 -18.40 2.21 -7.08
CA SER A 120 -19.76 1.78 -7.42
C SER A 120 -20.81 2.10 -6.35
N ILE A 121 -20.41 2.67 -5.21
CA ILE A 121 -21.30 3.04 -4.12
C ILE A 121 -20.82 4.34 -3.47
N THR A 122 -21.77 5.22 -3.16
CA THR A 122 -21.53 6.51 -2.51
C THR A 122 -22.17 6.57 -1.13
N ALA A 123 -21.78 7.56 -0.33
CA ALA A 123 -22.40 7.82 0.96
C ALA A 123 -23.92 8.07 0.84
N ASP A 124 -24.36 8.73 -0.23
CA ASP A 124 -25.78 9.01 -0.48
C ASP A 124 -26.56 7.74 -0.80
N ASP A 125 -25.98 6.82 -1.58
CA ASP A 125 -26.59 5.51 -1.83
C ASP A 125 -26.83 4.74 -0.51
N VAL A 126 -25.86 4.78 0.41
CA VAL A 126 -26.01 4.15 1.74
C VAL A 126 -27.12 4.82 2.56
N ARG A 127 -27.24 6.16 2.50
CA ARG A 127 -28.32 6.89 3.19
C ARG A 127 -29.69 6.51 2.63
N GLU A 128 -29.81 6.38 1.31
CA GLU A 128 -31.05 5.94 0.65
C GLU A 128 -31.42 4.50 1.08
N LEU A 129 -30.45 3.59 1.07
CA LEU A 129 -30.66 2.20 1.51
C LEU A 129 -31.12 2.14 2.98
N LYS A 130 -30.53 2.94 3.86
CA LYS A 130 -30.96 3.04 5.27
C LYS A 130 -32.39 3.55 5.43
N ALA A 131 -32.79 4.52 4.61
CA ALA A 131 -34.16 5.05 4.63
C ALA A 131 -35.17 4.01 4.13
N ARG A 132 -34.79 3.22 3.11
CA ARG A 132 -35.64 2.15 2.54
C ARG A 132 -35.75 0.92 3.43
N PHE A 133 -34.71 0.62 4.21
CA PHE A 133 -34.62 -0.56 5.07
C PHE A 133 -34.30 -0.17 6.52
N PRO A 134 -35.24 0.47 7.23
CA PRO A 134 -34.99 0.96 8.59
C PRO A 134 -34.69 -0.20 9.56
N GLY A 135 -33.69 -0.01 10.43
CA GLY A 135 -33.28 -1.00 11.43
C GLY A 135 -32.36 -2.12 10.92
N VAL A 136 -32.07 -2.17 9.61
CA VAL A 136 -31.15 -3.16 9.04
C VAL A 136 -29.69 -2.65 9.16
N PRO A 137 -28.76 -3.45 9.70
CA PRO A 137 -27.34 -3.08 9.74
C PRO A 137 -26.75 -2.94 8.33
N VAL A 138 -25.90 -1.93 8.13
CA VAL A 138 -25.10 -1.78 6.91
C VAL A 138 -23.74 -2.41 7.16
N VAL A 139 -23.35 -3.35 6.31
CA VAL A 139 -22.03 -3.97 6.31
C VAL A 139 -21.39 -3.69 4.96
N THR A 140 -20.29 -2.94 4.98
CA THR A 140 -19.53 -2.63 3.77
C THR A 140 -18.25 -3.43 3.72
N TYR A 141 -17.84 -3.85 2.52
CA TYR A 141 -16.52 -4.41 2.33
C TYR A 141 -15.44 -3.33 2.47
N ILE A 142 -14.20 -3.72 2.75
CA ILE A 142 -13.08 -2.78 2.92
C ILE A 142 -12.83 -1.94 1.66
N ASN A 143 -13.15 -2.48 0.47
CA ASN A 143 -13.08 -1.81 -0.83
C ASN A 143 -14.22 -0.79 -1.01
N THR A 144 -14.27 0.21 -0.15
CA THR A 144 -15.21 1.33 -0.15
C THR A 144 -14.46 2.60 0.25
N TYR A 145 -14.84 3.77 -0.23
CA TYR A 145 -14.17 5.00 0.19
C TYR A 145 -14.54 5.40 1.62
N ALA A 146 -13.76 6.31 2.21
CA ALA A 146 -13.92 6.75 3.59
C ALA A 146 -15.31 7.33 3.91
N ASP A 147 -15.97 7.96 2.94
CA ASP A 147 -17.29 8.56 3.08
C ASP A 147 -18.44 7.54 3.12
N VAL A 148 -18.19 6.33 2.60
CA VAL A 148 -19.12 5.19 2.64
C VAL A 148 -19.02 4.41 3.96
N LYS A 149 -17.85 4.45 4.61
CA LYS A 149 -17.58 3.79 5.89
C LYS A 149 -18.24 4.52 7.06
#